data_AF-A0A919XJA4-F1
#
_entry.id   AF-A0A919XJA4-F1
#
_cell.length_a   1.000
_cell.length_b   1.000
_cell.length_c   1.000
_cell.angle_alpha   90.00
_cell.angle_beta   90.00
_cell.angle_gamma   90.00
#
_symmetry.space_group_name_H-M   'P 1'
#
loop_
_entity.id
_entity.type
_entity.pdbx_description
1 polymer ?
#
loop_
_entity_poly.entity_id
_entity_poly.type
_entity_poly.pdbx_seq_one_letter_code
_entity_poly.pdbx_strand_id
1 'polypeptide(L)'
;MKLAQDVLTIEQVTSIGKESMNKILDVIFYDFKLGDFFFLDKNPDRIYLIEDIIIKNDDWLIIYDNGKQAVYEECVPLFTVGNLIDILSSMHSFDLRTFGQGWILLWDSSMSFESETDEPLLLFLWRVLTEICREGKYVY
;
A
#
# COMPACT_ATOMS: atom_id res chain seq x y z
N MET A 1 23.88 9.29 -2.08
CA MET A 1 22.70 9.61 -1.26
C MET A 1 21.47 9.23 -2.09
N LYS A 2 20.82 8.10 -1.81
CA LYS A 2 19.52 7.78 -2.41
C LYS A 2 18.53 8.79 -1.83
N LEU A 3 17.80 9.51 -2.69
CA LEU A 3 16.70 10.35 -2.23
C LEU A 3 15.67 9.47 -1.53
N ALA A 4 15.10 9.96 -0.43
CA ALA A 4 14.01 9.28 0.24
C ALA A 4 12.86 9.11 -0.76
N GLN A 5 12.42 7.87 -0.96
CA GLN A 5 11.27 7.57 -1.78
C GLN A 5 10.04 7.60 -0.88
N ASP A 6 9.12 8.52 -1.15
CA ASP A 6 7.95 8.76 -0.30
C ASP A 6 6.70 7.95 -0.72
N VAL A 7 6.67 7.45 -1.95
CA VAL A 7 5.57 6.68 -2.54
C VAL A 7 6.11 5.51 -3.36
N LEU A 8 5.47 4.35 -3.31
CA LEU A 8 5.87 3.18 -4.10
C LEU A 8 5.72 3.46 -5.60
N THR A 9 6.59 2.86 -6.40
CA THR A 9 6.45 2.87 -7.86
C THR A 9 5.48 1.79 -8.31
N ILE A 10 4.92 1.92 -9.51
CA ILE A 10 4.06 0.89 -10.10
C ILE A 10 4.80 -0.45 -10.20
N GLU A 11 6.09 -0.43 -10.57
CA GLU A 11 6.92 -1.65 -10.64
C GLU A 11 7.01 -2.35 -9.28
N GLN A 12 7.25 -1.60 -8.20
CA GLN A 12 7.34 -2.17 -6.86
C GLN A 12 6.01 -2.77 -6.41
N VAL A 13 4.89 -2.08 -6.66
CA VAL A 13 3.54 -2.56 -6.35
C VAL A 13 3.21 -3.81 -7.18
N THR A 14 3.50 -3.82 -8.48
CA THR A 14 3.17 -4.94 -9.36
C THR A 14 4.12 -6.15 -9.22
N SER A 15 5.34 -5.95 -8.70
CA SER A 15 6.35 -7.01 -8.55
C SER A 15 5.93 -8.22 -7.69
N ILE A 16 4.96 -8.04 -6.79
CA ILE A 16 4.49 -9.11 -5.90
C ILE A 16 3.50 -10.08 -6.58
N GLY A 17 3.12 -9.78 -7.83
CA GLY A 17 2.15 -10.52 -8.61
C GLY A 17 0.70 -10.18 -8.29
N LYS A 18 -0.18 -10.39 -9.29
CA LYS A 18 -1.61 -10.03 -9.23
C LYS A 18 -2.37 -10.73 -8.11
N GLU A 19 -2.07 -12.01 -7.83
CA GLU A 19 -2.73 -12.76 -6.75
C GLU A 19 -2.42 -12.16 -5.38
N SER A 20 -1.16 -11.84 -5.10
CA SER A 20 -0.76 -11.21 -3.84
C SER A 20 -1.37 -9.81 -3.71
N MET A 21 -1.40 -9.04 -4.82
CA MET A 21 -2.01 -7.72 -4.84
C MET A 21 -3.49 -7.78 -4.50
N ASN A 22 -4.24 -8.69 -5.13
CA ASN A 22 -5.66 -8.83 -4.85
C ASN A 22 -5.89 -9.22 -3.39
N LYS A 23 -5.10 -10.15 -2.83
CA LYS A 23 -5.19 -10.47 -1.40
C LYS A 23 -4.95 -9.26 -0.51
N ILE A 24 -3.95 -8.43 -0.83
CA ILE A 24 -3.67 -7.18 -0.13
C ILE A 24 -4.88 -6.25 -0.21
N LEU A 25 -5.39 -5.97 -1.41
CA LEU A 25 -6.53 -5.06 -1.58
C LEU A 25 -7.82 -5.57 -0.92
N ASP A 26 -8.10 -6.88 -1.00
CA ASP A 26 -9.25 -7.54 -0.38
C ASP A 26 -9.18 -7.51 1.15
N VAL A 27 -7.99 -7.69 1.72
CA VAL A 27 -7.78 -7.71 3.18
C VAL A 27 -7.83 -6.31 3.76
N ILE A 28 -7.27 -5.34 3.04
CA ILE A 28 -7.02 -4.01 3.57
C ILE A 28 -8.27 -3.13 3.47
N PHE A 29 -9.20 -3.43 2.55
CA PHE A 29 -10.31 -2.54 2.19
C PHE A 29 -9.80 -1.11 2.06
N TYR A 30 -8.76 -0.92 1.24
CA TYR A 30 -8.05 0.35 1.16
C TYR A 30 -9.05 1.47 0.87
N ASP A 31 -9.17 2.42 1.80
CA ASP A 31 -10.06 3.58 1.73
C ASP A 31 -9.32 4.72 1.01
N PHE A 32 -9.57 4.86 -0.29
CA PHE A 32 -8.95 5.90 -1.11
C PHE A 32 -9.31 7.30 -0.58
N LYS A 33 -8.31 8.18 -0.49
CA LYS A 33 -8.48 9.56 -0.06
C LYS A 33 -8.13 10.54 -1.19
N LEU A 34 -8.70 11.74 -1.10
CA LEU A 34 -8.33 12.84 -1.99
C LEU A 34 -6.83 13.13 -1.86
N GLY A 35 -6.14 13.22 -3.00
CA GLY A 35 -4.70 13.39 -3.04
C GLY A 35 -3.88 12.09 -2.96
N ASP A 36 -4.51 10.92 -2.82
CA ASP A 36 -3.80 9.66 -2.97
C ASP A 36 -3.35 9.44 -4.42
N PHE A 37 -2.25 8.72 -4.59
CA PHE A 37 -1.75 8.29 -5.88
C PHE A 37 -2.24 6.90 -6.22
N PHE A 38 -2.58 6.66 -7.49
CA PHE A 38 -3.02 5.36 -7.97
C PHE A 38 -2.64 5.15 -9.44
N PHE A 39 -2.81 3.92 -9.92
CA PHE A 39 -2.78 3.60 -11.35
C PHE A 39 -3.96 2.68 -11.71
N LEU A 40 -4.25 2.56 -13.00
CA LEU A 40 -5.33 1.70 -13.49
C LEU A 40 -4.77 0.30 -13.77
N ASP A 41 -5.40 -0.76 -13.24
CA ASP A 41 -4.95 -2.16 -13.42
C ASP A 41 -4.83 -2.54 -14.91
N LYS A 42 -5.73 -2.03 -15.75
CA LYS A 42 -5.73 -2.28 -17.21
C LYS A 42 -4.64 -1.51 -17.97
N ASN A 43 -4.06 -0.46 -17.38
CA ASN A 43 -3.05 0.38 -18.01
C ASN A 43 -2.07 0.94 -16.96
N PRO A 44 -1.13 0.10 -16.47
CA PRO A 44 -0.21 0.45 -15.38
C PRO A 44 0.98 1.31 -15.84
N ASP A 45 0.81 2.17 -16.84
CA ASP A 45 1.89 2.97 -17.41
C ASP A 45 1.92 4.41 -16.87
N ARG A 46 0.89 4.81 -16.13
CA ARG A 46 0.73 6.18 -15.64
C ARG A 46 0.17 6.22 -14.23
N ILE A 47 0.79 7.10 -13.43
CA ILE A 47 0.34 7.45 -12.09
C ILE A 47 -0.66 8.60 -12.20
N TYR A 48 -1.75 8.50 -11.46
CA TYR A 48 -2.79 9.50 -11.34
C TYR A 48 -2.93 9.95 -9.88
N LEU A 49 -3.47 11.14 -9.69
CA LEU A 49 -3.86 11.70 -8.40
C LEU A 49 -5.38 11.65 -8.31
N ILE A 50 -5.92 11.29 -7.15
CA ILE A 50 -7.35 11.38 -6.89
C ILE A 50 -7.74 12.83 -6.67
N GLU A 51 -8.62 13.34 -7.54
CA GLU A 51 -9.15 14.70 -7.49
C GLU A 51 -10.48 14.77 -6.71
N ASP A 52 -11.34 13.75 -6.87
CA ASP A 52 -12.62 13.62 -6.17
C ASP A 52 -13.06 12.15 -6.07
N ILE A 53 -13.99 11.84 -5.17
CA ILE A 53 -14.63 10.52 -5.04
C ILE A 53 -16.14 10.73 -4.96
N ILE A 54 -16.88 10.13 -5.89
CA ILE A 54 -18.33 10.25 -5.97
C ILE A 54 -19.01 8.89 -5.98
N ILE A 55 -20.26 8.83 -5.53
CA ILE A 55 -21.11 7.64 -5.65
C ILE A 55 -22.12 7.88 -6.77
N LYS A 56 -22.20 6.96 -7.74
CA LYS A 56 -23.16 7.03 -8.84
C LYS A 56 -23.68 5.64 -9.18
N ASN A 57 -25.00 5.46 -9.14
CA ASN A 57 -25.67 4.17 -9.38
C ASN A 57 -25.14 3.04 -8.47
N ASP A 58 -24.91 3.34 -7.20
CA ASP A 58 -24.33 2.42 -6.19
C ASP A 58 -22.86 2.03 -6.43
N ASP A 59 -22.21 2.55 -7.48
CA ASP A 59 -20.78 2.38 -7.71
C ASP A 59 -19.99 3.57 -7.15
N TRP A 60 -18.86 3.29 -6.49
CA TRP A 60 -17.87 4.30 -6.11
C TRP A 60 -16.97 4.62 -7.31
N LEU A 61 -16.87 5.90 -7.65
CA LEU A 61 -16.09 6.39 -8.79
C LEU A 61 -15.00 7.35 -8.33
N ILE A 62 -13.79 7.12 -8.81
CA ILE A 62 -12.63 7.99 -8.62
C ILE A 62 -12.58 8.99 -9.78
N ILE A 63 -12.52 10.28 -9.45
CA ILE A 63 -12.34 11.37 -10.40
C ILE A 63 -10.85 11.74 -10.46
N TYR A 64 -10.31 11.85 -11.67
CA TYR A 64 -8.89 12.10 -11.91
C TYR A 64 -8.64 12.77 -13.27
N ASP A 65 -7.43 13.31 -13.47
CA ASP A 65 -6.93 13.86 -14.76
C ASP A 65 -7.93 14.83 -15.42
N ASN A 66 -8.45 15.78 -14.63
CA ASN A 66 -9.43 16.79 -15.00
C ASN A 66 -10.81 16.21 -15.35
N GLY A 67 -11.38 15.40 -14.47
CA GLY A 67 -12.77 14.95 -14.58
C GLY A 67 -12.99 13.59 -15.28
N LYS A 68 -11.93 12.84 -15.60
CA LYS A 68 -12.05 11.43 -15.98
C LYS A 68 -12.54 10.62 -14.79
N GLN A 69 -13.20 9.50 -15.08
CA GLN A 69 -13.82 8.64 -14.07
C GLN A 69 -13.30 7.22 -14.23
N ALA A 70 -12.95 6.60 -13.10
CA ALA A 70 -12.63 5.18 -13.02
C ALA A 70 -13.46 4.55 -11.91
N VAL A 71 -13.84 3.30 -12.13
CA VAL A 71 -14.51 2.50 -11.11
C VAL A 71 -13.48 2.17 -10.02
N TYR A 72 -13.88 2.25 -8.76
CA TYR A 72 -12.99 2.09 -7.60
C TYR A 72 -12.15 0.81 -7.68
N GLU A 73 -12.77 -0.29 -8.08
CA GLU A 73 -12.17 -1.62 -8.20
C GLU A 73 -11.13 -1.73 -9.34
N GLU A 74 -11.13 -0.78 -10.29
CA GLU A 74 -10.13 -0.72 -11.36
C GLU A 74 -8.86 0.05 -10.95
N CYS A 75 -8.87 0.65 -9.76
CA CYS A 75 -7.83 1.53 -9.27
C CYS A 75 -6.94 0.80 -8.26
N VAL A 76 -5.63 0.81 -8.50
CA VAL A 76 -4.63 0.23 -7.61
C VAL A 76 -3.87 1.36 -6.91
N PRO A 77 -3.91 1.44 -5.56
CA PRO A 77 -3.23 2.49 -4.81
C PRO A 77 -1.71 2.37 -4.93
N LEU A 78 -1.04 3.52 -4.89
CA LEU A 78 0.39 3.61 -4.61
C LEU A 78 0.57 4.05 -3.16
N PHE A 79 1.27 3.22 -2.40
CA PHE A 79 1.33 3.39 -0.97
C PHE A 79 2.48 4.32 -0.56
N THR A 80 2.20 5.19 0.40
CA THR A 80 3.20 5.94 1.16
C THR A 80 3.52 5.24 2.48
N VAL A 81 4.54 5.72 3.19
CA VAL A 81 4.84 5.24 4.56
C VAL A 81 3.63 5.40 5.48
N GLY A 82 2.90 6.52 5.37
CA GLY A 82 1.70 6.77 6.16
C GLY A 82 0.61 5.75 5.86
N ASN A 83 0.34 5.48 4.58
CA ASN A 83 -0.65 4.48 4.19
C ASN A 83 -0.29 3.10 4.74
N LEU A 84 0.97 2.67 4.61
CA LEU A 84 1.40 1.35 5.07
C LEU A 84 1.32 1.21 6.60
N ILE A 85 1.68 2.26 7.35
CA ILE A 85 1.54 2.29 8.81
C ILE A 85 0.06 2.19 9.20
N ASP A 86 -0.81 2.98 8.56
CA ASP A 86 -2.26 2.97 8.83
C ASP A 86 -2.84 1.57 8.59
N ILE A 87 -2.48 0.94 7.47
CA ILE A 87 -2.90 -0.42 7.11
C ILE A 87 -2.43 -1.45 8.13
N LEU A 88 -1.13 -1.45 8.46
CA LEU A 88 -0.59 -2.39 9.43
C LEU A 88 -1.27 -2.21 10.80
N SER A 89 -1.55 -0.97 11.19
CA SER A 89 -2.17 -0.64 12.48
C SER A 89 -3.65 -1.02 12.57
N SER A 90 -4.37 -1.04 11.44
CA SER A 90 -5.78 -1.45 11.39
C SER A 90 -5.94 -2.96 11.46
N MET A 91 -4.92 -3.71 11.06
CA MET A 91 -4.90 -5.17 11.08
C MET A 91 -4.54 -5.71 12.48
N HIS A 92 -3.39 -5.32 13.05
CA HIS A 92 -2.99 -5.72 14.41
C HIS A 92 -2.10 -4.67 15.07
N SER A 93 -1.88 -4.78 16.39
CA SER A 93 -0.87 -3.99 17.08
C SER A 93 0.53 -4.32 16.57
N PHE A 94 1.32 -3.29 16.29
CA PHE A 94 2.74 -3.45 15.96
C PHE A 94 3.58 -2.35 16.58
N ASP A 95 4.87 -2.67 16.78
CA ASP A 95 5.91 -1.72 17.19
C ASP A 95 6.92 -1.56 16.05
N LEU A 96 7.12 -0.34 15.56
CA LEU A 96 8.18 -0.01 14.62
C LEU A 96 9.27 0.79 15.33
N ARG A 97 10.52 0.30 15.25
CA ARG A 97 11.68 0.94 15.88
C ARG A 97 12.84 1.05 14.91
N THR A 98 13.72 2.01 15.16
CA THR A 98 15.05 2.02 14.55
C THR A 98 15.94 0.99 15.25
N PHE A 99 16.74 0.26 14.47
CA PHE A 99 17.68 -0.73 14.99
C PHE A 99 18.97 -0.70 14.17
N GLY A 100 20.09 -0.32 14.79
CA GLY A 100 21.35 -0.12 14.07
C GLY A 100 21.23 0.95 12.97
N GLN A 101 21.42 0.53 11.71
CA GLN A 101 21.25 1.36 10.51
C GLN A 101 19.95 1.08 9.76
N GLY A 102 19.00 0.38 10.38
CA GLY A 102 17.77 -0.06 9.75
C GLY A 102 16.55 0.02 10.67
N TRP A 103 15.57 -0.84 10.37
CA TRP A 103 14.26 -0.87 11.00
C TRP A 103 13.97 -2.27 11.54
N ILE A 104 13.23 -2.33 12.64
CA ILE A 104 12.63 -3.56 13.14
C ILE A 104 11.14 -3.31 13.37
N LEU A 105 10.31 -4.24 12.91
CA LEU A 105 8.87 -4.25 13.13
C LEU A 105 8.51 -5.49 13.93
N LEU A 106 7.92 -5.31 15.12
CA LEU A 106 7.38 -6.37 15.94
C LEU A 106 5.86 -6.45 15.72
N TRP A 107 5.39 -7.56 15.17
CA TRP A 107 3.99 -7.78 14.82
C TRP A 107 3.32 -8.69 15.84
N ASP A 108 2.21 -8.21 16.42
CA ASP A 108 1.38 -8.92 17.39
C ASP A 108 2.20 -9.60 18.53
N SER A 109 3.30 -8.95 18.93
CA SER A 109 4.27 -9.44 19.93
C SER A 109 4.86 -10.84 19.69
N SER A 110 4.64 -11.44 18.51
CA SER A 110 4.99 -12.84 18.21
C SER A 110 5.92 -12.99 17.02
N MET A 111 5.92 -12.00 16.13
CA MET A 111 6.76 -11.98 14.94
C MET A 111 7.63 -10.73 14.90
N SER A 112 8.82 -10.87 14.33
CA SER A 112 9.73 -9.76 14.11
C SER A 112 10.22 -9.77 12.68
N PHE A 113 10.19 -8.60 12.05
CA PHE A 113 10.77 -8.36 10.74
C PHE A 113 11.89 -7.34 10.89
N GLU A 114 13.05 -7.63 10.30
CA GLU A 114 14.19 -6.73 10.28
C GLU A 114 14.43 -6.24 8.86
N SER A 115 14.82 -4.98 8.72
CA SER A 115 15.16 -4.41 7.43
C SER A 115 16.52 -4.90 6.94
N GLU A 116 16.68 -4.98 5.64
CA GLU A 116 18.01 -5.17 5.04
C GLU A 116 18.87 -3.91 5.22
N THR A 117 20.19 -4.04 5.04
CA THR A 117 21.12 -2.91 5.07
C THR A 117 20.72 -1.86 4.03
N ASP A 118 20.59 -0.61 4.45
CA ASP A 118 20.18 0.53 3.62
C ASP A 118 18.78 0.40 2.98
N GLU A 119 17.91 -0.49 3.49
CA GLU A 119 16.52 -0.61 3.03
C GLU A 119 15.70 0.62 3.48
N PRO A 120 15.12 1.39 2.54
CA PRO A 120 14.23 2.50 2.89
C PRO A 120 13.01 2.01 3.65
N LEU A 121 12.55 2.79 4.64
CA LEU A 121 11.39 2.44 5.46
C LEU A 121 10.16 2.06 4.62
N LEU A 122 9.90 2.78 3.54
CA LEU A 122 8.79 2.50 2.63
C LEU A 122 8.84 1.07 2.06
N LEU A 123 10.01 0.63 1.60
CA LEU A 123 10.18 -0.71 1.02
C LEU A 123 10.13 -1.79 2.09
N PHE A 124 10.71 -1.50 3.27
CA PHE A 124 10.63 -2.38 4.43
C PHE A 124 9.16 -2.63 4.82
N LEU A 125 8.36 -1.58 4.99
CA LEU A 125 6.95 -1.71 5.36
C LEU A 125 6.13 -2.43 4.28
N TRP A 126 6.40 -2.14 3.00
CA TRP A 126 5.75 -2.83 1.89
C TRP A 126 6.06 -4.33 1.91
N ARG A 127 7.33 -4.70 2.07
CA ARG A 127 7.76 -6.09 2.18
C ARG A 127 7.07 -6.78 3.36
N VAL A 128 7.07 -6.17 4.53
CA VAL A 128 6.41 -6.71 5.74
C VAL A 128 4.92 -6.96 5.49
N LEU A 129 4.20 -5.96 4.95
CA LEU A 129 2.78 -6.12 4.61
C LEU A 129 2.55 -7.29 3.65
N THR A 130 3.37 -7.39 2.61
CA THR A 130 3.24 -8.47 1.61
C THR A 130 3.52 -9.85 2.20
N GLU A 131 4.41 -9.95 3.18
CA GLU A 131 4.73 -11.19 3.87
C GLU A 131 3.58 -11.62 4.79
N ILE A 132 3.05 -10.69 5.61
CA ILE A 132 1.89 -10.92 6.47
C ILE A 132 0.68 -11.40 5.66
N CYS A 133 0.38 -10.72 4.55
CA CYS A 133 -0.73 -11.07 3.65
C CYS A 133 -0.49 -12.40 2.92
N ARG A 134 0.75 -12.76 2.59
CA ARG A 134 1.05 -14.05 1.93
C ARG A 134 0.88 -15.23 2.89
N GLU A 135 1.30 -15.06 4.14
CA GLU A 135 1.27 -16.12 5.14
C GLU A 135 -0.12 -16.31 5.78
N GLY A 136 -1.10 -15.47 5.43
CA GLY A 136 -2.43 -15.56 6.02
C GLY A 136 -2.43 -15.19 7.50
N LYS A 137 -1.54 -14.29 7.94
CA LYS A 137 -1.35 -13.95 9.36
C LYS A 137 -2.10 -12.68 9.78
N TYR A 138 -3.17 -12.37 9.06
CA TYR A 138 -4.07 -11.23 9.27
C TYR A 138 -5.44 -11.67 9.84
N VAL A 139 -5.51 -12.86 10.44
CA VAL A 139 -6.78 -13.49 10.83
C VAL A 139 -7.27 -12.93 12.16
N TYR A 140 -8.46 -12.34 12.10
CA TYR A 140 -9.33 -11.90 13.19
C TYR A 140 -9.68 -12.99 14.21
#